data_AF-A0A510XUD3-F1
#
_entry.id   AF-A0A510XUD3-F1
#
_cell.length_a   1.000
_cell.length_b   1.000
_cell.length_c   1.000
_cell.angle_alpha   90.00
_cell.angle_beta   90.00
_cell.angle_gamma   90.00
#
_symmetry.space_group_name_H-M   'P 1'
#
loop_
_entity.id
_entity.type
_entity.pdbx_description
1 polymer ?
#
loop_
_entity_poly.entity_id
_entity_poly.type
_entity_poly.pdbx_seq_one_letter_code
_entity_poly.pdbx_strand_id
1 'polypeptide(L)'
;MKLSEKDFEDFTEVLLKNTAELCPPEEQEIVKKITSFRQVLIEESDRGCALMAVAFIDELLIDLLKAYFIENEALIGRMLSSSGSLGSFSSRIDMAYALGLMSKNVVHDLNILRKIRNDFAHVSKPLTFEEDGLRSRCFALAVMPFPAGLKARSRFCRSMVIAANEIEFARLDLTKCQVRANYNGEKTATSLNELKKFVEDRFSVDLSNSI
;
A
#
# COMPACT_ATOMS: atom_id res chain seq x y z
N MET A 1 27.86 -0.16 -5.87
CA MET A 1 28.20 -1.43 -6.54
C MET A 1 27.46 -1.47 -7.88
N LYS A 2 28.18 -1.64 -9.01
CA LYS A 2 27.57 -1.87 -10.32
C LYS A 2 27.70 -3.36 -10.62
N LEU A 3 26.61 -4.10 -10.48
CA LEU A 3 26.54 -5.50 -10.91
C LEU A 3 26.24 -5.54 -12.42
N SER A 4 26.89 -6.42 -13.17
CA SER A 4 26.42 -6.77 -14.51
C SER A 4 25.09 -7.54 -14.42
N GLU A 5 24.41 -7.76 -15.54
CA GLU A 5 23.15 -8.52 -15.57
C GLU A 5 23.35 -9.96 -15.08
N LYS A 6 24.47 -10.59 -15.46
CA LYS A 6 24.86 -11.92 -15.00
C LYS A 6 25.23 -11.94 -13.51
N ASP A 7 26.01 -10.96 -13.04
CA ASP A 7 26.35 -10.88 -11.62
C ASP A 7 25.11 -10.60 -10.76
N PHE A 8 24.05 -10.05 -11.36
CA PHE A 8 22.79 -9.76 -10.68
C PHE A 8 21.93 -11.01 -10.47
N GLU A 9 21.87 -11.92 -11.44
CA GLU A 9 21.22 -13.23 -11.28
C GLU A 9 21.93 -14.05 -10.20
N ASP A 10 23.26 -14.13 -10.27
CA ASP A 10 24.08 -14.79 -9.25
C ASP A 10 23.85 -14.18 -7.86
N PHE A 11 23.78 -12.84 -7.78
CA PHE A 11 23.48 -12.13 -6.53
C PHE A 11 22.07 -12.42 -5.99
N THR A 12 21.08 -12.56 -6.87
CA THR A 12 19.68 -12.88 -6.50
C THR A 12 19.60 -14.29 -5.95
N GLU A 13 20.26 -15.25 -6.58
CA GLU A 13 20.33 -16.63 -6.09
C GLU A 13 21.05 -16.70 -4.73
N VAL A 14 22.14 -15.95 -4.58
CA VAL A 14 22.86 -15.81 -3.30
C VAL A 14 21.94 -15.22 -2.23
N LEU A 15 21.19 -14.14 -2.51
CA LEU A 15 20.25 -13.56 -1.55
C LEU A 15 19.18 -14.57 -1.11
N LEU A 16 18.59 -15.32 -2.04
CA LEU A 16 17.56 -16.32 -1.73
C LEU A 16 18.11 -17.48 -0.88
N LYS A 17 19.29 -18.01 -1.24
CA LYS A 17 19.91 -19.13 -0.51
C LYS A 17 20.36 -18.75 0.90
N ASN A 18 20.76 -17.49 1.09
CA ASN A 18 21.31 -17.00 2.36
C ASN A 18 20.33 -16.11 3.13
N THR A 19 19.04 -16.04 2.75
CA THR A 19 18.07 -15.13 3.40
C THR A 19 18.00 -15.35 4.92
N ALA A 20 18.11 -16.61 5.38
CA ALA A 20 18.07 -16.92 6.81
C ALA A 20 19.28 -16.39 7.60
N GLU A 21 20.42 -16.22 6.94
CA GLU A 21 21.64 -15.69 7.55
C GLU A 21 21.72 -14.17 7.45
N LEU A 22 21.05 -13.58 6.45
CA LEU A 22 21.10 -12.15 6.13
C LEU A 22 20.01 -11.33 6.82
N CYS A 23 18.89 -11.95 7.21
CA CYS A 23 17.70 -11.24 7.66
C CYS A 23 17.05 -11.89 8.90
N PRO A 24 16.48 -11.09 9.84
CA PRO A 24 15.69 -11.59 10.96
C PRO A 24 14.53 -12.49 10.51
N PRO A 25 14.12 -13.51 11.31
CA PRO A 25 13.07 -14.46 10.94
C PRO A 25 11.78 -13.84 10.41
N GLU A 26 11.33 -12.74 11.02
CA GLU A 26 10.13 -11.99 10.67
C GLU A 26 10.19 -11.32 9.28
N GLU A 27 11.39 -11.07 8.76
CA GLU A 27 11.61 -10.43 7.46
C GLU A 27 11.87 -11.44 6.33
N GLN A 28 12.21 -12.70 6.65
CA GLN A 28 12.68 -13.68 5.66
C GLN A 28 11.66 -13.92 4.54
N GLU A 29 10.38 -14.02 4.90
CA GLU A 29 9.32 -14.21 3.91
C GLU A 29 9.11 -12.98 3.03
N ILE A 30 9.25 -11.77 3.59
CA ILE A 30 9.20 -10.52 2.83
C ILE A 30 10.34 -10.50 1.81
N VAL A 31 11.57 -10.79 2.25
CA VAL A 31 12.75 -10.80 1.38
C VAL A 31 12.62 -11.81 0.25
N LYS A 32 12.16 -13.04 0.54
CA LYS A 32 11.90 -14.06 -0.50
C LYS A 32 10.84 -13.60 -1.50
N LYS A 33 9.72 -13.06 -1.00
CA LYS A 33 8.60 -12.60 -1.82
C LYS A 33 9.04 -11.48 -2.77
N ILE A 34 9.75 -10.48 -2.25
CA ILE A 34 10.22 -9.33 -3.03
C ILE A 34 11.32 -9.72 -4.01
N THR A 35 12.21 -10.64 -3.62
CA THR A 35 13.27 -11.14 -4.50
C THR A 35 12.68 -11.92 -5.68
N SER A 36 11.69 -12.78 -5.42
CA SER A 36 10.94 -13.50 -6.45
C SER A 36 10.19 -12.54 -7.38
N PHE A 37 9.51 -11.54 -6.81
CA PHE A 37 8.83 -10.50 -7.60
C PHE A 37 9.79 -9.77 -8.54
N ARG A 38 10.98 -9.40 -8.04
CA ARG A 38 11.99 -8.75 -8.86
C ARG A 38 12.44 -9.61 -10.03
N GLN A 39 12.62 -10.93 -9.83
CA GLN A 39 12.98 -11.86 -10.89
C GLN A 39 11.90 -11.89 -11.98
N VAL A 40 10.63 -12.01 -11.59
CA VAL A 40 9.48 -11.97 -12.52
C VAL A 40 9.50 -10.69 -13.35
N LEU A 41 9.72 -9.51 -12.73
CA LEU A 41 9.77 -8.25 -13.48
C LEU A 41 10.91 -8.19 -14.52
N ILE A 42 12.03 -8.88 -14.27
CA ILE A 42 13.19 -8.88 -15.17
C ILE A 42 12.95 -9.76 -16.39
N GLU A 43 12.37 -10.95 -16.17
CA GLU A 43 12.11 -11.95 -17.22
C GLU A 43 10.96 -11.55 -18.16
N GLU A 44 10.02 -10.75 -17.67
CA GLU A 44 8.85 -10.35 -18.44
C GLU A 44 9.12 -9.34 -19.57
N SER A 45 8.28 -9.38 -20.60
CA SER A 45 8.22 -8.29 -21.61
C SER A 45 7.89 -6.94 -20.95
N ASP A 46 8.13 -5.81 -21.60
CA ASP A 46 7.79 -4.49 -21.02
C ASP A 46 6.31 -4.38 -20.61
N ARG A 47 5.41 -4.89 -21.45
CA ARG A 47 3.98 -4.99 -21.14
C ARG A 47 3.73 -5.94 -19.96
N GLY A 48 4.32 -7.13 -19.99
CA GLY A 48 4.19 -8.13 -18.93
C GLY A 48 4.66 -7.57 -17.58
N CYS A 49 5.83 -6.93 -17.57
CA CYS A 49 6.44 -6.29 -16.42
C CYS A 49 5.49 -5.25 -15.79
N ALA A 50 4.88 -4.38 -16.59
CA ALA A 50 3.92 -3.40 -16.09
C ALA A 50 2.65 -4.04 -15.51
N LEU A 51 2.12 -5.09 -16.15
CA LEU A 51 0.93 -5.80 -15.69
C LEU A 51 1.19 -6.59 -14.41
N MET A 52 2.31 -7.31 -14.35
CA MET A 52 2.74 -8.07 -13.18
C MET A 52 3.02 -7.15 -12.00
N ALA A 53 3.64 -5.98 -12.22
CA ALA A 53 3.84 -4.99 -11.17
C ALA A 53 2.52 -4.49 -10.56
N VAL A 54 1.52 -4.20 -11.40
CA VAL A 54 0.18 -3.80 -10.90
C VAL A 54 -0.46 -4.94 -10.11
N ALA A 55 -0.50 -6.15 -10.66
CA ALA A 55 -1.14 -7.28 -10.01
C ALA A 55 -0.52 -7.55 -8.62
N PHE A 56 0.82 -7.60 -8.57
CA PHE A 56 1.53 -7.87 -7.34
C PHE A 56 1.32 -6.76 -6.29
N ILE A 57 1.50 -5.49 -6.65
CA ILE A 57 1.31 -4.38 -5.70
C ILE A 57 -0.15 -4.28 -5.25
N ASP A 58 -1.11 -4.59 -6.12
CA ASP A 58 -2.53 -4.60 -5.75
C ASP A 58 -2.84 -5.65 -4.67
N GLU A 59 -2.25 -6.85 -4.77
CA GLU A 59 -2.31 -7.87 -3.71
C GLU A 59 -1.69 -7.35 -2.40
N LEU A 60 -0.54 -6.68 -2.47
CA LEU A 60 0.10 -6.11 -1.28
C LEU A 60 -0.77 -5.05 -0.59
N LEU A 61 -1.42 -4.18 -1.37
CA LEU A 61 -2.34 -3.18 -0.83
C LEU A 61 -3.56 -3.83 -0.15
N ILE A 62 -4.08 -4.91 -0.74
CA ILE A 62 -5.16 -5.70 -0.13
C ILE A 62 -4.72 -6.26 1.22
N ASP A 63 -3.53 -6.87 1.29
CA ASP A 63 -3.00 -7.46 2.51
C ASP A 63 -2.68 -6.40 3.57
N LEU A 64 -2.12 -5.26 3.18
CA LEU A 64 -1.87 -4.11 4.05
C LEU A 64 -3.17 -3.61 4.71
N LEU A 65 -4.21 -3.40 3.90
CA LEU A 65 -5.50 -2.92 4.40
C LEU A 65 -6.19 -3.94 5.30
N LYS A 66 -6.13 -5.24 4.96
CA LYS A 66 -6.65 -6.32 5.82
C LYS A 66 -5.92 -6.43 7.15
N ALA A 67 -4.60 -6.20 7.16
CA ALA A 67 -3.80 -6.20 8.39
C ALA A 67 -4.18 -5.02 9.30
N TYR A 68 -4.55 -3.87 8.73
CA TYR A 68 -4.92 -2.68 9.49
C TYR A 68 -6.36 -2.68 10.00
N PHE A 69 -7.34 -3.10 9.18
CA PHE A 69 -8.76 -3.02 9.53
C PHE A 69 -9.16 -3.95 10.69
N ILE A 70 -10.32 -3.65 11.29
CA ILE A 70 -10.94 -4.52 12.30
C ILE A 70 -11.12 -5.95 11.76
N GLU A 71 -11.13 -6.91 12.67
CA GLU A 71 -11.40 -8.30 12.34
C GLU A 71 -12.88 -8.51 12.00
N ASN A 72 -13.21 -8.39 10.71
CA ASN A 72 -14.55 -8.63 10.17
C ASN A 72 -14.47 -9.07 8.70
N GLU A 73 -14.24 -10.37 8.47
CA GLU A 73 -14.01 -10.91 7.14
C GLU A 73 -15.14 -10.61 6.14
N ALA A 74 -16.40 -10.69 6.59
CA ALA A 74 -17.56 -10.45 5.73
C ALA A 74 -17.64 -8.99 5.25
N LEU A 75 -17.42 -8.02 6.16
CA LEU A 75 -17.38 -6.60 5.82
C LEU A 75 -16.20 -6.29 4.89
N ILE A 76 -14.99 -6.73 5.28
CA ILE A 76 -13.76 -6.43 4.55
C ILE A 76 -13.77 -7.10 3.17
N GLY A 77 -14.24 -8.35 3.08
CA GLY A 77 -14.43 -9.06 1.82
C GLY A 77 -15.40 -8.33 0.88
N ARG A 78 -16.53 -7.83 1.41
CA ARG A 78 -17.47 -7.01 0.61
C ARG A 78 -16.82 -5.71 0.13
N MET A 79 -16.08 -5.01 0.98
CA MET A 79 -15.42 -3.75 0.62
C MET A 79 -14.35 -3.96 -0.48
N LEU A 80 -13.58 -5.05 -0.42
CA LEU A 80 -12.51 -5.37 -1.37
C LEU A 80 -13.00 -6.05 -2.65
N SER A 81 -14.26 -6.51 -2.69
CA SER A 81 -14.86 -7.07 -3.90
C SER A 81 -14.79 -6.08 -5.07
N SER A 82 -14.85 -6.58 -6.30
CA SER A 82 -14.74 -5.73 -7.51
C SER A 82 -15.78 -4.62 -7.60
N SER A 83 -16.97 -4.82 -7.02
CA SER A 83 -18.05 -3.83 -6.91
C SER A 83 -18.08 -3.08 -5.56
N GLY A 84 -17.15 -3.38 -4.66
CA GLY A 84 -17.02 -2.77 -3.35
C GLY A 84 -16.33 -1.40 -3.37
N SER A 85 -16.38 -0.70 -2.23
CA SER A 85 -15.79 0.64 -2.07
C SER A 85 -14.26 0.68 -2.21
N LEU A 86 -13.60 -0.46 -2.01
CA LEU A 86 -12.16 -0.66 -2.18
C LEU A 86 -11.87 -1.69 -3.29
N GLY A 87 -12.77 -1.81 -4.27
CA GLY A 87 -12.67 -2.79 -5.37
C GLY A 87 -11.64 -2.44 -6.43
N SER A 88 -11.27 -1.16 -6.56
CA SER A 88 -10.29 -0.69 -7.54
C SER A 88 -8.90 -0.47 -6.94
N PHE A 89 -7.87 -0.63 -7.76
CA PHE A 89 -6.48 -0.30 -7.40
C PHE A 89 -6.34 1.14 -6.88
N SER A 90 -6.98 2.10 -7.55
CA SER A 90 -6.92 3.52 -7.14
C SER A 90 -7.56 3.74 -5.76
N SER A 91 -8.74 3.18 -5.51
CA SER A 91 -9.41 3.30 -4.21
C SER A 91 -8.60 2.70 -3.07
N ARG A 92 -7.85 1.63 -3.34
CA ARG A 92 -6.96 1.01 -2.34
C ARG A 92 -5.74 1.89 -2.04
N ILE A 93 -5.13 2.50 -3.06
CA ILE A 93 -4.06 3.49 -2.88
C ILE A 93 -4.56 4.67 -2.03
N ASP A 94 -5.70 5.25 -2.39
CA ASP A 94 -6.26 6.41 -1.72
C ASP A 94 -6.59 6.10 -0.26
N MET A 95 -7.19 4.94 0.01
CA MET A 95 -7.52 4.50 1.37
C MET A 95 -6.27 4.27 2.21
N ALA A 96 -5.30 3.50 1.72
CA ALA A 96 -4.08 3.24 2.48
C ALA A 96 -3.29 4.53 2.75
N TYR A 97 -3.29 5.50 1.82
CA TYR A 97 -2.71 6.81 2.07
C TYR A 97 -3.50 7.63 3.11
N ALA A 98 -4.83 7.67 3.00
CA ALA A 98 -5.68 8.40 3.94
C ALA A 98 -5.57 7.87 5.38
N LEU A 99 -5.26 6.59 5.55
CA LEU A 99 -4.99 5.94 6.83
C LEU A 99 -3.56 6.17 7.34
N GLY A 100 -2.70 6.84 6.56
CA GLY A 100 -1.31 7.10 6.92
C GLY A 100 -0.38 5.88 6.78
N LEU A 101 -0.81 4.84 6.07
CA LEU A 101 -0.06 3.58 5.92
C LEU A 101 1.01 3.63 4.82
N MET A 102 1.03 4.71 4.03
CA MET A 102 1.98 4.88 2.94
C MET A 102 2.51 6.31 2.89
N SER A 103 3.75 6.45 2.44
CA SER A 103 4.39 7.73 2.17
C SER A 103 3.90 8.34 0.85
N LYS A 104 3.97 9.68 0.75
CA LYS A 104 3.46 10.42 -0.41
C LYS A 104 4.18 10.08 -1.72
N ASN A 105 5.49 9.81 -1.67
CA ASN A 105 6.28 9.43 -2.83
C ASN A 105 5.93 8.01 -3.33
N VAL A 106 5.65 7.06 -2.43
CA VAL A 106 5.11 5.74 -2.83
C VAL A 106 3.77 5.91 -3.54
N VAL A 107 2.84 6.65 -2.95
CA VAL A 107 1.52 6.92 -3.55
C VAL A 107 1.61 7.59 -4.92
N HIS A 108 2.55 8.52 -5.09
CA HIS A 108 2.85 9.15 -6.37
C HIS A 108 3.32 8.12 -7.41
N ASP A 109 4.28 7.27 -7.06
CA ASP A 109 4.80 6.22 -7.96
C ASP A 109 3.73 5.18 -8.32
N LEU A 110 2.85 4.81 -7.39
CA LEU A 110 1.73 3.89 -7.66
C LEU A 110 0.69 4.50 -8.61
N ASN A 111 0.45 5.81 -8.52
CA ASN A 111 -0.38 6.51 -9.48
C ASN A 111 0.28 6.60 -10.87
N ILE A 112 1.60 6.70 -10.93
CA ILE A 112 2.35 6.59 -12.20
C ILE A 112 2.23 5.17 -12.76
N LEU A 113 2.42 4.14 -11.94
CA LEU A 113 2.24 2.73 -12.31
C LEU A 113 0.85 2.49 -12.93
N ARG A 114 -0.21 3.00 -12.31
CA ARG A 114 -1.59 2.91 -12.85
C ARG A 114 -1.69 3.50 -14.26
N LYS A 115 -1.06 4.64 -14.51
CA LYS A 115 -1.03 5.28 -15.84
C LYS A 115 -0.23 4.46 -16.83
N ILE A 116 0.96 3.99 -16.45
CA ILE A 116 1.80 3.10 -17.26
C ILE A 116 1.03 1.85 -17.69
N ARG A 117 0.36 1.17 -16.75
CA ARG A 117 -0.44 -0.02 -17.04
C ARG A 117 -1.57 0.28 -18.02
N ASN A 118 -2.25 1.41 -17.86
CA ASN A 118 -3.31 1.82 -18.80
C ASN A 118 -2.76 2.07 -20.20
N ASP A 119 -1.60 2.73 -20.33
CA ASP A 119 -0.93 2.93 -21.61
C ASP A 119 -0.60 1.59 -22.29
N PHE A 120 -0.11 0.60 -21.53
CA PHE A 120 0.14 -0.76 -22.05
C PHE A 120 -1.12 -1.55 -22.42
N ALA A 121 -2.24 -1.33 -21.71
CA ALA A 121 -3.49 -2.06 -21.90
C ALA A 121 -4.33 -1.54 -23.09
N HIS A 122 -4.18 -0.26 -23.46
CA HIS A 122 -5.02 0.39 -24.47
C HIS A 122 -4.35 0.54 -25.85
N VAL A 123 -3.18 -0.09 -26.06
CA VAL A 123 -2.45 -0.05 -27.33
C VAL A 123 -2.34 -1.45 -27.93
N SER A 124 -2.83 -1.64 -29.16
CA SER A 124 -2.74 -2.94 -29.86
C SER A 124 -1.36 -3.21 -30.47
N LYS A 125 -0.55 -2.17 -30.66
CA LYS A 125 0.80 -2.25 -31.22
C LYS A 125 1.83 -2.63 -30.15
N PRO A 126 3.00 -3.16 -30.54
CA PRO A 126 4.16 -3.28 -29.65
C PRO A 126 4.49 -1.91 -29.05
N LEU A 127 4.71 -1.87 -27.74
CA LEU A 127 5.01 -0.68 -26.98
C LEU A 127 6.12 -1.05 -25.98
N THR A 128 7.06 -0.13 -25.75
CA THR A 128 8.18 -0.34 -24.82
C THR A 128 8.27 0.82 -23.83
N PHE A 129 8.99 0.64 -22.74
CA PHE A 129 9.24 1.70 -21.78
C PHE A 129 10.06 2.88 -22.35
N GLU A 130 10.69 2.72 -23.51
CA GLU A 130 11.51 3.76 -24.12
C GLU A 130 10.72 4.74 -25.00
N GLU A 131 9.43 4.48 -25.23
CA GLU A 131 8.52 5.40 -25.91
C GLU A 131 8.33 6.69 -25.10
N ASP A 132 8.36 7.85 -25.75
CA ASP A 132 8.45 9.17 -25.10
C ASP A 132 7.49 9.36 -23.90
N GLY A 133 6.23 8.94 -24.05
CA GLY A 133 5.22 9.04 -23.00
C GLY A 133 5.50 8.14 -21.78
N LEU A 134 5.80 6.86 -22.03
CA LEU A 134 6.12 5.89 -20.97
C LEU A 134 7.47 6.21 -20.32
N ARG A 135 8.46 6.57 -21.14
CA ARG A 135 9.77 7.00 -20.69
C ARG A 135 9.65 8.17 -19.75
N SER A 136 8.90 9.21 -20.12
CA SER A 136 8.67 10.38 -19.26
C SER A 136 8.04 9.99 -17.92
N ARG A 137 7.08 9.05 -17.91
CA ARG A 137 6.49 8.53 -16.67
C ARG A 137 7.52 7.80 -15.81
N CYS A 138 8.35 6.94 -16.38
CA CYS A 138 9.41 6.24 -15.64
C CYS A 138 10.45 7.20 -15.03
N PHE A 139 10.72 8.34 -15.69
CA PHE A 139 11.63 9.35 -15.17
C PHE A 139 10.99 10.26 -14.11
N ALA A 140 9.65 10.28 -14.02
CA ALA A 140 8.91 11.00 -12.99
C ALA A 140 8.72 10.21 -11.68
N LEU A 141 9.17 8.95 -11.65
CA LEU A 141 9.20 8.13 -10.44
C LEU A 141 10.16 8.74 -9.40
N ALA A 142 9.78 8.67 -8.13
CA ALA A 142 10.38 9.45 -7.05
C ALA A 142 10.52 8.68 -5.72
N VAL A 143 10.26 7.36 -5.68
CA VAL A 143 10.42 6.60 -4.43
C VAL A 143 11.87 6.51 -3.95
N MET A 144 12.84 6.68 -4.86
CA MET A 144 14.27 6.72 -4.53
C MET A 144 15.03 7.68 -5.46
N PRO A 145 16.24 8.15 -5.07
CA PRO A 145 17.15 8.76 -6.01
C PRO A 145 17.67 7.73 -7.02
N PHE A 146 17.70 8.12 -8.30
CA PHE A 146 18.21 7.27 -9.38
C PHE A 146 19.58 7.72 -9.86
N PRO A 147 20.54 6.79 -10.02
CA PRO A 147 21.75 7.04 -10.78
C PRO A 147 21.50 7.66 -12.15
N ALA A 148 22.41 8.54 -12.58
CA ALA A 148 22.42 9.08 -13.93
C ALA A 148 22.57 7.95 -14.97
N GLY A 149 21.88 8.07 -16.10
CA GLY A 149 21.97 7.13 -17.23
C GLY A 149 21.16 5.84 -17.09
N LEU A 150 20.40 5.63 -16.00
CA LEU A 150 19.46 4.51 -15.91
C LEU A 150 18.34 4.62 -16.97
N LYS A 151 18.14 3.53 -17.71
CA LYS A 151 17.05 3.34 -18.68
C LYS A 151 15.67 3.36 -18.01
N ALA A 152 14.62 3.60 -18.79
CA ALA A 152 13.26 3.75 -18.28
C ALA A 152 12.76 2.50 -17.56
N ARG A 153 12.93 1.33 -18.18
CA ARG A 153 12.57 0.02 -17.60
C ARG A 153 13.27 -0.23 -16.27
N SER A 154 14.57 0.06 -16.18
CA SER A 154 15.34 -0.15 -14.95
C SER A 154 14.89 0.77 -13.81
N ARG A 155 14.47 2.01 -14.11
CA ARG A 155 13.87 2.92 -13.12
C ARG A 155 12.54 2.36 -12.64
N PHE A 156 11.69 1.93 -13.57
CA PHE A 156 10.41 1.31 -13.28
C PHE A 156 10.56 0.10 -12.34
N CYS A 157 11.32 -0.93 -12.73
CA CYS A 157 11.46 -2.13 -11.91
C CYS A 157 12.01 -1.83 -10.51
N ARG A 158 12.98 -0.91 -10.39
CA ARG A 158 13.53 -0.50 -9.10
C ARG A 158 12.48 0.19 -8.23
N SER A 159 11.72 1.13 -8.79
CA SER A 159 10.62 1.77 -8.05
C SER A 159 9.59 0.77 -7.56
N MET A 160 9.19 -0.18 -8.42
CA MET A 160 8.16 -1.15 -8.04
C MET A 160 8.63 -2.08 -6.93
N VAL A 161 9.89 -2.53 -6.98
CA VAL A 161 10.51 -3.32 -5.92
C VAL A 161 10.59 -2.54 -4.59
N ILE A 162 10.95 -1.26 -4.64
CA ILE A 162 11.02 -0.44 -3.42
C ILE A 162 9.63 -0.14 -2.87
N ALA A 163 8.68 0.22 -3.72
CA ALA A 163 7.30 0.43 -3.29
C ALA A 163 6.72 -0.84 -2.65
N ALA A 164 7.00 -2.01 -3.23
CA ALA A 164 6.58 -3.29 -2.67
C ALA A 164 7.25 -3.59 -1.30
N ASN A 165 8.55 -3.34 -1.17
CA ASN A 165 9.24 -3.42 0.12
C ASN A 165 8.59 -2.52 1.17
N GLU A 166 8.43 -1.23 0.85
CA GLU A 166 7.84 -0.25 1.78
C GLU A 166 6.44 -0.68 2.24
N ILE A 167 5.62 -1.24 1.35
CA ILE A 167 4.28 -1.74 1.70
C ILE A 167 4.36 -2.95 2.66
N GLU A 168 5.23 -3.92 2.39
CA GLU A 168 5.37 -5.11 3.25
C GLU A 168 5.97 -4.76 4.62
N PHE A 169 6.97 -3.89 4.67
CA PHE A 169 7.53 -3.41 5.94
C PHE A 169 6.51 -2.57 6.72
N ALA A 170 5.78 -1.69 6.05
CA ALA A 170 4.68 -0.97 6.68
C ALA A 170 3.65 -1.94 7.28
N ARG A 171 3.36 -3.05 6.59
CA ARG A 171 2.44 -4.11 7.06
C ARG A 171 2.97 -4.84 8.30
N LEU A 172 4.27 -5.10 8.38
CA LEU A 172 4.90 -5.79 9.51
C LEU A 172 4.77 -5.00 10.81
N ASP A 173 4.86 -3.67 10.74
CA ASP A 173 4.83 -2.76 11.89
C ASP A 173 3.40 -2.34 12.31
N LEU A 174 2.35 -2.89 11.69
CA LEU A 174 0.97 -2.45 11.97
C LEU A 174 0.42 -2.97 13.29
N THR A 175 -0.33 -2.08 13.95
CA THR A 175 -1.29 -2.46 14.98
C THR A 175 -2.69 -2.54 14.36
N LYS A 176 -3.31 -3.72 14.40
CA LYS A 176 -4.67 -3.93 13.88
C LYS A 176 -5.71 -3.12 14.66
N CYS A 177 -6.62 -2.47 13.95
CA CYS A 177 -7.75 -1.74 14.53
C CYS A 177 -8.65 -2.66 15.36
N GLN A 178 -9.19 -2.11 16.45
CA GLN A 178 -10.11 -2.83 17.34
C GLN A 178 -11.52 -2.25 17.25
N VAL A 179 -12.53 -3.12 17.40
CA VAL A 179 -13.92 -2.69 17.50
C VAL A 179 -14.09 -1.92 18.81
N ARG A 180 -14.71 -0.74 18.75
CA ARG A 180 -15.03 0.04 19.95
C ARG A 180 -16.07 -0.70 20.78
N ALA A 181 -15.96 -0.60 22.11
CA ALA A 181 -17.00 -1.07 23.01
C ALA A 181 -18.35 -0.42 22.68
N ASN A 182 -19.44 -1.14 22.95
CA ASN A 182 -20.79 -0.61 22.79
C ASN A 182 -20.93 0.69 23.59
N TYR A 183 -21.48 1.72 22.95
CA TYR A 183 -21.77 2.97 23.62
C TYR A 183 -22.86 2.74 24.67
N ASN A 184 -22.53 2.98 25.94
CA ASN A 184 -23.39 2.70 27.10
C ASN A 184 -24.09 3.94 27.68
N GLY A 185 -23.80 5.15 27.17
CA GLY A 185 -24.45 6.39 27.57
C GLY A 185 -24.12 6.93 28.95
N GLU A 186 -23.32 6.23 29.77
CA GLU A 186 -23.06 6.62 31.17
C GLU A 186 -22.43 8.00 31.31
N LYS A 187 -21.45 8.33 30.45
CA LYS A 187 -20.84 9.67 30.42
C LYS A 187 -21.85 10.76 30.10
N THR A 188 -22.78 10.48 29.18
CA THR A 188 -23.82 11.42 28.78
C THR A 188 -24.84 11.60 29.89
N ALA A 189 -25.26 10.52 30.56
CA ALA A 189 -26.11 10.59 31.74
C ALA A 189 -25.46 11.41 32.86
N THR A 190 -24.16 11.21 33.10
CA THR A 190 -23.39 12.00 34.07
C THR A 190 -23.37 13.48 33.69
N SER A 191 -23.05 13.80 32.44
CA SER A 191 -23.01 15.18 31.93
C SER A 191 -24.39 15.87 32.00
N LEU A 192 -25.47 15.13 31.72
CA LEU A 192 -26.84 15.62 31.84
C LEU A 192 -27.20 15.91 33.30
N ASN A 193 -26.81 15.03 34.24
CA ASN A 193 -27.03 15.27 35.66
C ASN A 193 -26.26 16.50 36.16
N GLU A 194 -25.02 16.69 35.73
CA GLU A 194 -24.22 17.88 36.04
C GLU A 194 -24.87 19.15 35.47
N LEU A 195 -25.37 19.10 34.23
CA LEU A 195 -26.07 20.22 33.61
C LEU A 195 -27.40 20.54 34.32
N LYS A 196 -28.20 19.52 34.65
CA LYS A 196 -29.45 19.68 35.41
C LYS A 196 -29.18 20.38 36.74
N LYS A 197 -28.15 19.92 37.46
CA LYS A 197 -27.71 20.53 38.72
C LYS A 197 -27.25 21.99 38.52
N PHE A 198 -26.46 22.28 37.49
CA PHE A 198 -26.04 23.64 37.18
C PHE A 198 -27.24 24.57 36.91
N VAL A 199 -28.24 24.10 36.16
CA VAL A 199 -29.43 24.89 35.84
C VAL A 199 -30.26 25.16 37.09
N GLU A 200 -30.44 24.15 37.93
CA GLU A 200 -31.12 24.26 39.21
C GLU A 200 -30.39 25.27 40.12
N ASP A 201 -29.07 25.13 40.29
CA ASP A 201 -28.25 25.99 41.15
C ASP A 201 -28.21 27.45 40.67
N ARG A 202 -28.19 27.69 39.34
CA ARG A 202 -27.99 29.04 38.77
C ARG A 202 -29.26 29.78 38.42
N PHE A 203 -30.31 29.07 38.01
CA PHE A 203 -31.54 29.65 37.50
C PHE A 203 -32.78 29.25 38.31
N SER A 204 -32.63 28.39 39.34
CA SER A 204 -33.73 27.88 40.17
C SER A 204 -34.83 27.18 39.36
N VAL A 205 -34.44 26.54 38.25
CA VAL A 205 -35.33 25.74 37.41
C VAL A 205 -35.07 24.26 37.69
N ASP A 206 -36.07 23.55 38.21
CA ASP A 206 -36.00 22.10 38.45
C ASP A 206 -36.22 21.33 37.13
N LEU A 207 -35.17 20.62 36.71
CA LEU A 207 -35.18 19.77 35.51
C LEU A 207 -35.12 18.26 35.85
N SER A 208 -35.33 17.88 37.12
CA SER A 208 -35.28 16.48 37.58
C SER A 208 -36.23 15.56 36.80
N ASN A 209 -37.41 16.06 36.42
CA ASN A 209 -38.44 15.32 35.67
C ASN A 209 -38.38 15.49 34.14
N SER A 210 -37.40 16.24 33.62
CA SER A 210 -37.24 16.42 32.18
C SER A 210 -36.47 15.23 31.59
N ILE A 211 -37.06 14.56 30.59
CA ILE A 211 -36.55 13.35 29.91
C ILE A 211 -35.09 13.50 29.49
#